data_AF-A0A497REQ0-F1
#
_entry.id   AF-A0A497REQ0-F1
#
_cell.length_a   1.000
_cell.length_b   1.000
_cell.length_c   1.000
_cell.angle_alpha   90.00
_cell.angle_beta   90.00
_cell.angle_gamma   90.00
#
_symmetry.space_group_name_H-M   'P 1'
#
loop_
_entity.id
_entity.type
_entity.pdbx_description
1 polymer ?
#
loop_
_entity_poly.entity_id
_entity_poly.type
_entity_poly.pdbx_seq_one_letter_code
_entity_poly.pdbx_strand_id
1 'polypeptide(L)'
;MVQRRSIVYLSTDNDDGNDLYQLAYSFFKEMGFEIKEQITLIGTSGKRYQFDMAIKTNFDDLEINEVLVKIINWKRAVGVDRLIRLERILNDLQNRKGLVISNSFSEPAIKFAKKHGLITYQREHLHPLSD
;
A
#
# COMPACT_ATOMS: atom_id res chain seq x y z
N MET A 1 9.60 34.30 -7.87
CA MET A 1 9.96 33.42 -9.00
C MET A 1 10.30 32.05 -8.42
N VAL A 2 9.32 31.16 -8.32
CA VAL A 2 9.49 29.84 -7.66
C VAL A 2 9.79 28.81 -8.74
N GLN A 3 10.99 28.24 -8.65
CA GLN A 3 11.49 27.21 -9.54
C GLN A 3 10.67 25.93 -9.33
N ARG A 4 9.76 25.62 -10.27
CA ARG A 4 9.05 24.34 -10.30
C ARG A 4 10.09 23.23 -10.51
N ARG A 5 10.33 22.41 -9.49
CA ARG A 5 11.03 21.13 -9.65
C ARG A 5 10.13 20.21 -10.46
N SER A 6 10.41 20.07 -11.74
CA SER A 6 9.83 19.03 -12.59
C SER A 6 10.33 17.69 -12.08
N ILE A 7 9.46 16.95 -11.36
CA ILE A 7 9.69 15.53 -11.12
C ILE A 7 9.36 14.85 -12.45
N VAL A 8 10.41 14.49 -13.18
CA VAL A 8 10.31 13.68 -14.39
C VAL A 8 9.94 12.27 -13.96
N TYR A 9 8.68 11.90 -14.17
CA TYR A 9 8.33 10.48 -14.21
C TYR A 9 8.97 9.93 -15.48
N LEU A 10 9.94 9.04 -15.32
CA LEU A 10 10.39 8.19 -16.41
C LEU A 10 9.19 7.33 -16.83
N SER A 11 8.47 7.78 -17.85
CA SER A 11 7.59 6.94 -18.64
C SER A 11 8.49 5.93 -19.36
N THR A 12 8.63 4.75 -18.78
CA THR A 12 9.08 3.59 -19.54
C THR A 12 7.88 3.05 -20.29
N ASP A 13 7.89 3.30 -21.59
CA ASP A 13 7.00 2.71 -22.57
C ASP A 13 6.94 1.17 -22.42
N ASN A 14 5.73 0.64 -22.59
CA ASN A 14 5.28 -0.76 -22.57
C ASN A 14 5.03 -1.40 -21.19
N ASP A 15 3.78 -1.37 -20.70
CA ASP A 15 3.25 -2.50 -19.93
C ASP A 15 1.71 -2.57 -19.96
N ASP A 16 1.20 -3.42 -20.83
CA ASP A 16 -0.22 -3.75 -20.98
C ASP A 16 -0.80 -4.27 -19.64
N GLY A 17 -1.64 -3.47 -18.98
CA GLY A 17 -2.47 -3.94 -17.87
C GLY A 17 -1.75 -4.41 -16.60
N ASN A 18 -0.45 -4.15 -16.43
CA ASN A 18 0.39 -4.73 -15.38
C ASN A 18 0.73 -3.79 -14.21
N ASP A 19 0.42 -2.49 -14.28
CA ASP A 19 0.75 -1.57 -13.19
C ASP A 19 -0.26 -1.66 -12.03
N LEU A 20 0.06 -2.51 -11.06
CA LEU A 20 -0.73 -2.71 -9.84
C LEU A 20 -0.83 -1.42 -8.99
N TYR A 21 0.13 -0.50 -9.13
CA TYR A 21 0.09 0.78 -8.45
C TYR A 21 -1.03 1.67 -9.00
N GLN A 22 -1.10 1.83 -10.32
CA GLN A 22 -2.14 2.67 -10.94
C GLN A 22 -3.54 2.11 -10.70
N LEU A 23 -3.67 0.78 -10.71
CA LEU A 23 -4.92 0.11 -10.37
C LEU A 23 -5.33 0.40 -8.92
N ALA A 24 -4.41 0.25 -7.96
CA ALA A 24 -4.68 0.55 -6.56
C ALA A 24 -5.00 2.04 -6.33
N TYR A 25 -4.25 2.94 -6.98
CA TYR A 25 -4.48 4.39 -6.89
C TYR A 25 -5.88 4.77 -7.37
N SER A 26 -6.24 4.31 -8.57
CA SER A 26 -7.54 4.61 -9.18
C SER A 26 -8.67 4.07 -8.31
N PHE A 27 -8.55 2.82 -7.85
CA PHE A 27 -9.51 2.20 -6.94
C PHE A 27 -9.73 3.03 -5.66
N PHE A 28 -8.67 3.40 -4.93
CA PHE A 28 -8.83 4.18 -3.70
C PHE A 28 -9.37 5.59 -3.96
N LYS A 29 -8.98 6.19 -5.09
CA LYS A 29 -9.46 7.52 -5.47
C LYS A 29 -10.95 7.51 -5.78
N GLU A 30 -11.41 6.52 -6.54
CA GLU A 30 -12.85 6.31 -6.85
C GLU A 30 -13.67 6.03 -5.58
N MET A 31 -13.10 5.28 -4.64
CA MET A 31 -13.70 5.02 -3.33
C MET A 31 -13.69 6.24 -2.39
N GLY A 32 -13.17 7.39 -2.82
CA GLY A 32 -13.20 8.64 -2.07
C GLY A 32 -12.16 8.76 -0.96
N PHE A 33 -11.09 7.96 -0.98
CA PHE A 33 -9.99 8.11 -0.03
C PHE A 33 -9.11 9.31 -0.37
N GLU A 34 -8.62 10.00 0.67
CA GLU A 34 -7.44 10.85 0.57
C GLU A 34 -6.20 9.98 0.42
N ILE A 35 -5.38 10.26 -0.59
CA ILE A 35 -4.18 9.48 -0.90
C ILE A 35 -2.95 10.38 -0.81
N LYS A 36 -1.96 9.97 -0.02
CA LYS A 36 -0.61 10.52 -0.04
C LYS A 36 0.35 9.49 -0.63
N GLU A 37 1.09 9.88 -1.66
CA GLU A 37 2.00 8.99 -2.39
C GLU A 37 3.44 9.05 -1.85
N GLN A 38 4.21 7.98 -2.04
CA GLN A 38 5.66 7.91 -1.78
C GLN A 38 6.05 8.33 -0.35
N ILE A 39 5.40 7.73 0.64
CA ILE A 39 5.53 8.12 2.04
C ILE A 39 6.80 7.56 2.65
N THR A 40 7.58 8.43 3.30
CA THR A 40 8.71 8.04 4.13
C THR A 40 8.41 8.35 5.59
N LEU A 41 8.52 7.34 6.45
CA LEU A 41 8.32 7.49 7.91
C LEU A 41 9.59 7.07 8.65
N ILE A 42 9.77 7.65 9.84
CA ILE A 42 10.85 7.31 10.76
C ILE A 42 10.25 6.47 11.88
N GLY A 43 10.75 5.24 12.05
CA GLY A 43 10.37 4.37 13.16
C GLY A 43 10.94 4.84 14.50
N THR A 44 10.43 4.28 15.59
CA THR A 44 10.95 4.52 16.94
C THR A 44 12.43 4.14 17.08
N SER A 45 12.91 3.19 16.27
CA SER A 45 14.32 2.82 16.17
C SER A 45 15.20 3.83 15.41
N GLY A 46 14.62 4.90 14.84
CA GLY A 46 15.31 5.88 13.99
C GLY A 46 15.50 5.42 12.52
N LYS A 47 15.06 4.21 12.18
CA LYS A 47 15.12 3.69 10.80
C LYS A 47 14.09 4.37 9.90
N ARG A 48 14.47 4.57 8.64
CA ARG A 48 13.56 5.09 7.60
C ARG A 48 12.83 3.94 6.90
N TYR A 49 11.53 4.07 6.73
CA TYR A 49 10.70 3.11 6.01
C TYR A 49 9.89 3.80 4.92
N GLN A 50 9.77 3.14 3.78
CA GLN A 50 9.09 3.66 2.59
C GLN A 50 7.85 2.84 2.26
N PHE A 51 6.76 3.55 2.06
CA PHE A 51 5.46 3.04 1.63
C PHE A 51 5.09 3.65 0.30
N ASP A 52 4.34 2.89 -0.48
CA ASP A 52 3.93 3.31 -1.80
C ASP A 52 2.85 4.40 -1.66
N MET A 53 1.92 4.22 -0.70
CA MET A 53 0.86 5.19 -0.39
C MET A 53 0.49 5.17 1.09
N ALA A 54 -0.21 6.22 1.52
CA ALA A 54 -1.01 6.23 2.73
C ALA A 54 -2.42 6.69 2.37
N ILE A 55 -3.43 5.94 2.83
CA ILE A 55 -4.85 6.23 2.55
C ILE A 55 -5.59 6.58 3.84
N LYS A 56 -6.50 7.55 3.77
CA LYS A 56 -7.34 7.97 4.89
C LYS A 56 -8.78 8.22 4.39
N THR A 57 -9.77 7.89 5.21
CA THR A 57 -11.16 8.24 4.94
C THR A 57 -11.43 9.71 5.25
N ASN A 58 -12.28 10.37 4.46
CA ASN A 58 -12.66 11.77 4.64
C ASN A 58 -13.83 11.98 5.62
N PHE A 59 -14.20 10.97 6.41
CA PHE A 59 -15.24 11.12 7.43
C PHE A 59 -14.61 11.75 8.68
N ASP A 60 -14.97 13.01 8.93
CA ASP A 60 -14.43 13.86 10.01
C ASP A 60 -14.67 13.32 11.44
N ASP A 61 -15.59 12.36 11.61
CA ASP A 61 -16.09 11.95 12.93
C ASP A 61 -15.46 10.67 13.52
N LEU A 62 -14.50 10.05 12.82
CA LEU A 62 -13.84 8.86 13.33
C LEU A 62 -12.32 9.04 13.23
N GLU A 63 -11.62 8.98 14.37
CA GLU A 63 -10.16 8.90 14.50
C GLU A 63 -9.56 7.64 13.85
N ILE A 64 -10.09 7.18 12.71
CA ILE A 64 -9.63 5.99 12.01
C ILE A 64 -8.57 6.40 10.99
N ASN A 65 -7.37 6.51 11.54
CA ASN A 65 -6.19 5.72 11.16
C ASN A 65 -5.86 5.67 9.66
N GLU A 66 -5.00 6.59 9.25
CA GLU A 66 -4.16 6.47 8.06
C GLU A 66 -3.63 5.03 7.92
N VAL A 67 -3.96 4.36 6.82
CA VAL A 67 -3.49 3.00 6.50
C VAL A 67 -2.29 3.11 5.57
N LEU A 68 -1.18 2.49 5.96
CA LEU A 68 0.04 2.46 5.16
C LEU A 68 -0.04 1.33 4.12
N VAL A 69 0.10 1.68 2.84
CA VAL A 69 -0.05 0.77 1.72
C VAL A 69 1.32 0.37 1.17
N LYS A 70 1.55 -0.94 1.06
CA LYS A 70 2.72 -1.51 0.41
C LYS A 70 2.28 -2.32 -0.81
N ILE A 71 2.77 -1.97 -1.99
CA ILE A 71 2.49 -2.68 -3.23
C ILE A 71 3.68 -3.59 -3.57
N ILE A 72 3.39 -4.87 -3.79
CA ILE A 72 4.35 -5.90 -4.18
C ILE A 72 3.91 -6.43 -5.54
N ASN A 73 4.31 -5.74 -6.62
CA ASN A 73 3.93 -6.12 -7.99
C ASN A 73 4.83 -7.25 -8.52
N TRP A 74 4.63 -8.46 -8.01
CA TRP A 74 5.38 -9.65 -8.41
C TRP A 74 4.48 -10.63 -9.17
N LYS A 75 5.06 -11.37 -10.13
CA LYS A 75 4.36 -12.46 -10.83
C LYS A 75 4.16 -13.71 -9.96
N ARG A 76 4.97 -13.88 -8.91
CA ARG A 76 4.89 -15.01 -7.97
C ARG A 76 4.14 -14.62 -6.70
N ALA A 77 3.54 -15.61 -6.06
CA ALA A 77 2.84 -15.42 -4.79
C ALA A 77 3.77 -14.85 -3.71
N VAL A 78 3.26 -13.86 -2.96
CA VAL A 78 3.97 -13.28 -1.83
C VAL A 78 4.03 -14.28 -0.67
N GLY A 79 5.24 -14.48 -0.15
CA GLY A 79 5.54 -15.34 0.98
C GLY A 79 5.34 -14.67 2.34
N VAL A 80 5.30 -15.49 3.39
CA VAL A 80 5.21 -15.05 4.80
C VAL A 80 6.36 -14.11 5.18
N ASP A 81 7.55 -14.33 4.66
CA ASP A 81 8.75 -13.54 4.98
C ASP A 81 8.55 -12.03 4.75
N ARG A 82 7.84 -11.68 3.67
CA ARG A 82 7.53 -10.28 3.33
C ARG A 82 6.55 -9.66 4.31
N LEU A 83 5.55 -10.43 4.73
CA LEU A 83 4.56 -9.97 5.70
C LEU A 83 5.15 -9.86 7.12
N ILE A 84 6.04 -10.78 7.52
CA ILE A 84 6.80 -10.65 8.77
C ILE A 84 7.61 -9.35 8.75
N ARG A 85 8.31 -9.07 7.65
CA ARG A 85 9.10 -7.83 7.54
C ARG A 85 8.22 -6.60 7.67
N LEU A 86 7.06 -6.59 7.01
CA LEU A 86 6.12 -5.48 7.10
C LEU A 86 5.56 -5.31 8.52
N GLU A 87 5.11 -6.39 9.15
CA GLU A 87 4.60 -6.37 10.53
C GLU A 87 5.62 -5.76 11.49
N ARG A 88 6.90 -6.16 11.38
CA ARG A 88 7.98 -5.57 12.18
C ARG A 88 8.17 -4.08 11.93
N ILE A 89 8.03 -3.64 10.67
CA ILE A 89 8.10 -2.22 10.31
C ILE A 89 6.93 -1.46 10.94
N LEU A 90 5.71 -1.99 10.87
CA LEU A 90 4.52 -1.35 11.43
C LEU A 90 4.59 -1.27 12.97
N ASN A 91 5.14 -2.29 13.63
CA ASN A 91 5.39 -2.27 15.07
C ASN A 91 6.38 -1.16 15.44
N ASP A 92 7.46 -1.00 14.67
CA ASP A 92 8.41 0.10 14.85
C ASP A 92 7.80 1.49 14.51
N LEU A 93 6.65 1.51 13.84
CA LEU A 93 5.85 2.70 13.54
C LEU A 93 4.63 2.82 14.47
N GLN A 94 4.75 2.34 15.71
CA GLN A 94 3.71 2.41 16.75
C GLN A 94 2.43 1.65 16.40
N ASN A 95 2.57 0.45 15.82
CA ASN A 95 1.47 -0.46 15.48
C ASN A 95 0.45 0.17 14.51
N ARG A 96 0.92 0.98 13.56
CA ARG A 96 0.08 1.52 12.48
C ARG A 96 -0.53 0.39 11.65
N LYS A 97 -1.72 0.64 11.09
CA LYS A 97 -2.38 -0.31 10.19
C LYS A 97 -1.65 -0.38 8.86
N GLY A 98 -1.50 -1.60 8.34
CA GLY A 98 -0.86 -1.86 7.06
C GLY A 98 -1.74 -2.66 6.11
N LEU A 99 -1.73 -2.24 4.85
CA LEU A 99 -2.33 -2.94 3.72
C LEU A 99 -1.23 -3.37 2.75
N VAL A 100 -1.24 -4.65 2.36
CA VAL A 100 -0.39 -5.19 1.30
C VAL A 100 -1.21 -5.48 0.08
N ILE A 101 -0.75 -5.00 -1.07
CA ILE A 101 -1.37 -5.25 -2.37
C ILE A 101 -0.41 -6.07 -3.22
N SER A 102 -0.86 -7.18 -3.77
CA SER A 102 -0.07 -8.06 -4.64
C SER A 102 -0.96 -8.73 -5.68
N ASN A 103 -0.38 -9.33 -6.72
CA ASN A 103 -1.15 -10.18 -7.63
C ASN A 103 -1.62 -11.47 -6.95
N SER A 104 -0.83 -12.02 -6.03
CA SER A 104 -1.19 -13.22 -5.27
C SER A 104 -0.40 -13.35 -3.97
N PHE A 105 -0.91 -14.18 -3.06
CA PHE A 105 -0.29 -14.53 -1.79
C PHE A 105 -0.28 -16.05 -1.61
N SER A 106 0.74 -16.57 -0.93
CA SER A 106 0.72 -17.97 -0.49
C SER A 106 -0.28 -18.15 0.66
N GLU A 107 -0.84 -19.36 0.80
CA GLU A 107 -1.77 -19.66 1.90
C GLU A 107 -1.18 -19.38 3.30
N PRO A 108 0.10 -19.73 3.58
CA PRO A 108 0.74 -19.33 4.84
C PRO A 108 0.77 -17.81 5.04
N ALA A 109 0.96 -17.03 3.96
CA ALA A 109 1.00 -15.57 4.03
C ALA A 109 -0.36 -15.00 4.41
N ILE A 110 -1.45 -15.48 3.81
CA ILE A 110 -2.82 -15.08 4.18
C ILE A 110 -3.12 -15.42 5.65
N LYS A 111 -2.77 -16.63 6.11
CA LYS A 111 -2.93 -17.02 7.51
C LYS A 111 -2.16 -16.11 8.46
N PHE A 112 -0.91 -15.79 8.11
CA PHE A 112 -0.09 -14.85 8.88
C PHE A 112 -0.72 -13.45 8.92
N ALA A 113 -1.13 -12.90 7.76
CA ALA A 113 -1.75 -11.58 7.68
C ALA A 113 -2.94 -11.44 8.62
N LYS A 114 -3.87 -12.40 8.55
CA LYS A 114 -5.08 -12.43 9.39
C LYS A 114 -4.74 -12.49 10.88
N LYS A 115 -3.75 -13.30 11.26
CA LYS A 115 -3.32 -13.44 12.67
C LYS A 115 -2.69 -12.15 13.22
N HIS A 116 -2.03 -11.37 12.37
CA HIS A 116 -1.28 -10.17 12.75
C HIS A 116 -1.98 -8.85 12.38
N GLY A 117 -3.26 -8.90 11.98
CA GLY A 117 -4.03 -7.70 11.67
C GLY A 117 -3.57 -6.94 10.42
N LEU A 118 -2.83 -7.60 9.52
CA LEU A 118 -2.48 -7.04 8.22
C LEU A 118 -3.65 -7.22 7.25
N ILE A 119 -3.92 -6.19 6.46
CA ILE A 119 -4.91 -6.25 5.39
C ILE A 119 -4.18 -6.70 4.11
N THR A 120 -4.79 -7.58 3.32
CA THR A 120 -4.22 -8.06 2.05
C THR A 120 -5.22 -7.90 0.93
N TYR A 121 -4.86 -7.14 -0.10
CA TYR A 121 -5.62 -7.03 -1.33
C TYR A 121 -4.90 -7.74 -2.47
N GLN A 122 -5.64 -8.55 -3.22
CA GLN A 122 -5.20 -9.09 -4.49
C GLN A 122 -5.67 -8.17 -5.62
N ARG A 123 -5.17 -8.38 -6.84
CA ARG A 123 -5.54 -7.57 -8.00
C ARG A 123 -7.06 -7.55 -8.20
N GLU A 124 -7.71 -8.68 -7.98
CA GLU A 124 -9.14 -8.91 -8.14
C GLU A 124 -9.98 -8.11 -7.14
N HIS A 125 -9.39 -7.64 -6.03
CA HIS A 125 -10.07 -6.78 -5.08
C HIS A 125 -10.06 -5.29 -5.49
N LEU A 126 -9.30 -4.93 -6.53
CA LEU A 126 -9.11 -3.54 -6.98
C LEU A 126 -10.00 -3.17 -8.18
N HIS A 127 -11.07 -3.91 -8.41
CA HIS A 127 -12.08 -3.53 -9.40
C HIS A 127 -13.15 -2.68 -8.72
N PRO A 128 -13.57 -1.55 -9.33
CA PRO A 128 -14.77 -0.87 -8.89
C PRO A 128 -15.94 -1.86 -8.95
N LEU A 129 -16.75 -1.89 -7.89
CA LEU A 129 -18.00 -2.65 -7.88
C LEU A 129 -18.82 -2.18 -9.08
N SER A 130 -18.95 -3.03 -10.09
CA SER A 130 -19.88 -2.79 -11.18
C SER A 130 -21.28 -3.03 -10.60
N ASP A 131 -22.11 -1.98 -10.61
CA ASP A 131 -23.55 -2.06 -10.28
C ASP A 131 -24.28 -3.07 -11.19
#